data_AF-A0A6V7IQW0-F1
#
_entry.id   AF-A0A6V7IQW0-F1
#
_cell.length_a   1.000
_cell.length_b   1.000
_cell.length_c   1.000
_cell.angle_alpha   90.00
_cell.angle_beta   90.00
_cell.angle_gamma   90.00
#
_symmetry.space_group_name_H-M   'P 1'
#
loop_
_entity.id
_entity.type
_entity.pdbx_description
1 polymer ?
#
loop_
_entity_poly.entity_id
_entity_poly.type
_entity_poly.pdbx_seq_one_letter_code
_entity_poly.pdbx_strand_id
1 'polypeptide(L)' 'ITRLPIIIKGVLTGEDAVLGIENGVSGILVSNHGGRQLDGTPAT' A
#
# COMPACT_ATOMS: atom_id res chain seq x y z
N ILE A 1 -16.28 0.56 -12.91
CA ILE A 1 -16.24 -0.06 -11.56
C ILE A 1 -15.98 -1.55 -11.75
N THR A 2 -14.94 -2.11 -11.13
CA THR A 2 -14.61 -3.56 -11.20
C THR A 2 -15.27 -4.32 -10.05
N ARG A 3 -15.41 -5.64 -10.18
CA ARG A 3 -15.83 -6.56 -9.10
C ARG A 3 -14.66 -7.33 -8.47
N LEU A 4 -13.45 -7.13 -8.99
CA LEU A 4 -12.26 -7.80 -8.47
C LEU A 4 -11.81 -7.14 -7.17
N PRO A 5 -11.20 -7.92 -6.24
CA PRO A 5 -10.54 -7.38 -5.06
C PRO A 5 -9.52 -6.31 -5.44
N ILE A 6 -9.52 -5.19 -4.71
CA ILE A 6 -8.52 -4.13 -4.89
C ILE A 6 -7.43 -4.31 -3.85
N ILE A 7 -6.17 -4.28 -4.27
CA ILE A 7 -5.00 -4.31 -3.39
C ILE A 7 -4.22 -3.02 -3.62
N ILE A 8 -3.87 -2.30 -2.54
CA ILE A 8 -3.00 -1.12 -2.63
C ILE A 8 -1.55 -1.57 -2.46
N LYS A 9 -0.70 -1.32 -3.45
CA LYS A 9 0.75 -1.50 -3.37
C LYS A 9 1.42 -0.17 -3.08
N GLY A 10 2.37 -0.17 -2.15
CA GLY A 10 3.19 1.00 -1.85
C GLY A 10 2.98 1.60 -0.47
N VAL A 11 2.17 0.95 0.38
CA VAL A 11 1.89 1.42 1.74
C VAL A 11 3.15 1.24 2.60
N LEU A 12 3.58 2.30 3.29
CA LEU A 12 4.78 2.31 4.15
C LEU A 12 4.49 2.73 5.59
N THR A 13 3.27 3.19 5.88
CA THR A 13 2.85 3.68 7.20
C THR A 13 1.60 2.95 7.68
N GLY A 14 1.35 2.97 9.00
CA GLY A 14 0.15 2.37 9.58
C GLY A 14 -1.10 3.19 9.24
N GLU A 15 -0.96 4.51 9.17
CA GLU A 15 -2.02 5.46 8.84
C GLU A 15 -2.59 5.21 7.44
N ASP A 16 -1.71 5.02 6.44
CA ASP A 16 -2.14 4.70 5.07
C ASP A 16 -2.79 3.32 4.97
N ALA A 17 -2.35 2.36 5.80
CA ALA A 17 -2.96 1.04 5.87
C ALA A 17 -4.40 1.12 6.41
N VAL A 18 -4.60 1.86 7.49
CA VAL A 18 -5.93 2.11 8.07
C VAL A 18 -6.83 2.81 7.06
N LEU A 19 -6.34 3.88 6.42
CA LEU A 19 -7.08 4.62 5.40
C LEU A 19 -7.50 3.71 4.23
N GLY A 20 -6.62 2.82 3.78
CA GLY A 20 -6.95 1.84 2.73
C GLY A 20 -8.11 0.94 3.12
N ILE A 21 -8.09 0.40 4.34
CA ILE A 21 -9.16 -0.46 4.88
C ILE A 21 -10.48 0.30 4.98
N GLU A 22 -10.46 1.55 5.48
CA GLU A 22 -11.64 2.42 5.55
C GLU A 22 -12.25 2.70 4.17
N ASN A 23 -11.44 2.69 3.11
CA ASN A 23 -11.88 2.84 1.72
C ASN A 23 -12.23 1.50 1.04
N GLY A 24 -12.28 0.40 1.77
CA GLY A 24 -12.79 -0.88 1.29
C GLY A 24 -11.82 -1.69 0.43
N VAL A 25 -10.51 -1.45 0.53
CA VAL A 25 -9.54 -2.30 -0.17
C VAL A 25 -9.46 -3.68 0.46
N SER A 26 -9.27 -4.70 -0.38
CA SER A 26 -9.24 -6.10 0.03
C SER A 26 -7.85 -6.54 0.52
N GLY A 27 -6.83 -5.73 0.31
CA GLY A 27 -5.48 -6.04 0.75
C GLY A 27 -4.50 -4.90 0.60
N ILE A 28 -3.34 -5.07 1.24
CA ILE A 28 -2.24 -4.12 1.26
C ILE A 28 -0.96 -4.87 0.91
N LEU A 29 -0.16 -4.30 0.01
CA LEU A 29 1.18 -4.75 -0.33
C LEU A 29 2.18 -3.68 0.12
N VAL A 30 2.84 -3.95 1.25
CA VAL A 30 3.93 -3.14 1.78
C VAL A 30 5.09 -3.18 0.79
N SER A 31 5.50 -2.03 0.29
CA SER A 31 6.51 -1.96 -0.76
C SER A 31 7.08 -0.55 -0.89
N ASN A 32 8.40 -0.40 -0.81
CA ASN A 32 9.11 0.82 -1.20
C ASN A 32 9.47 0.83 -2.70
N HIS A 33 8.83 -0.02 -3.50
CA HIS A 33 9.14 -0.25 -4.91
C HIS A 33 10.58 -0.72 -5.16
N GLY A 34 11.16 -1.47 -4.23
CA GLY A 34 12.53 -1.98 -4.33
C GLY A 34 13.56 -0.85 -4.29
N GLY A 35 13.29 0.22 -3.54
CA GLY A 35 14.17 1.39 -3.43
C GLY A 35 14.27 2.23 -4.71
N ARG A 36 13.39 2.03 -5.69
CA ARG A 36 13.40 2.75 -6.99
C ARG A 36 12.51 3.99 -7.01
N GLN A 37 11.90 4.32 -5.87
CA GLN A 37 10.99 5.45 -5.72
C GLN A 37 11.57 6.43 -4.69
N LEU A 38 10.94 6.61 -3.53
CA LEU A 38 11.43 7.51 -2.49
C LEU A 38 12.62 6.87 -1.77
N ASP A 39 13.79 7.48 -1.96
CA ASP A 39 15.03 7.06 -1.29
C ASP A 39 14.96 7.32 0.23
N GLY A 40 15.73 6.54 1.00
CA GLY A 40 15.77 6.63 2.46
C GLY A 40 14.53 6.11 3.19
N THR A 41 13.57 5.50 2.48
CA THR A 41 12.44 4.80 3.11
C THR A 41 12.89 3.47 3.75
N PRO A 42 12.17 2.96 4.76
CA PRO A 42 12.47 1.65 5.36
C PRO A 42 12.50 0.52 4.32
N ALA A 43 13.22 -0.56 4.62
CA ALA A 43 13.22 -1.77 3.81
C ALA A 43 11.83 -2.45 3.83
N THR A 44 11.42 -3.02 2.69
CA THR A 44 10.14 -3.72 2.50
C THR A 44 10.33 -5.04 1.79
#